data_AF-A0AAD3R156-F1
#
_entry.id   AF-A0AAD3R156-F1
#
_cell.length_a   1.000
_cell.length_b   1.000
_cell.length_c   1.000
_cell.angle_alpha   90.00
_cell.angle_beta   90.00
_cell.angle_gamma   90.00
#
_symmetry.space_group_name_H-M   'P 1'
#
loop_
_entity.id
_entity.type
_entity.pdbx_description
1 polymer ?
#
loop_
_entity_poly.entity_id
_entity_poly.type
_entity_poly.pdbx_seq_one_letter_code
_entity_poly.pdbx_strand_id
1 'polypeptide(L)'
;MHPFLSFLTYCKAFNRGSDRDDRFSVQWVAVSLLLCAAAMLCKEQGITVLGVNAAFDVLLICNVNVYELSQRLLLRKNPLNVSDMLRTGLLTRLGLMGLGGLSMLYARWRIMGTGPPAFTEVDNPASFAENIFLRIVNYNYYYSLNAWLLLCPWWLCFDWSMGCVPLIKSATDWRMVWLLLLWCVLIGLISQALCSQDSQRRRTLTLGLVLLVVPFLPACNIFFRVGFVIAERVLYLSSAGYCLLLAYSLGHCCCRWTKYR
;
A
#
# COMPACT_ATOMS: atom_id res chain seq x y z
N MET A 1 -1.61 -6.82 13.91
CA MET A 1 -1.38 -5.82 14.97
C MET A 1 0.05 -5.24 14.95
N HIS A 2 1.11 -6.06 15.02
CA HIS A 2 2.52 -5.61 14.94
C HIS A 2 2.86 -4.64 13.79
N PRO A 3 2.41 -4.84 12.54
CA PRO A 3 2.73 -3.91 11.46
C PRO A 3 2.15 -2.49 11.67
N PHE A 4 0.93 -2.41 12.18
CA PHE A 4 0.30 -1.14 12.50
C PHE A 4 1.00 -0.42 13.65
N LEU A 5 1.45 -1.17 14.67
CA LEU A 5 2.23 -0.61 15.78
C LEU A 5 3.58 -0.06 15.31
N SER A 6 4.24 -0.72 14.36
CA SER A 6 5.47 -0.21 13.73
C SER A 6 5.22 1.10 12.97
N PHE A 7 4.08 1.24 12.29
CA PHE A 7 3.68 2.50 11.65
C PHE A 7 3.37 3.62 12.67
N LEU A 8 2.63 3.32 13.74
CA LEU A 8 2.30 4.31 14.78
C LEU A 8 3.55 4.78 15.55
N THR A 9 4.48 3.88 15.86
CA THR A 9 5.75 4.23 16.50
C THR A 9 6.63 5.08 15.58
N TYR A 10 6.58 4.83 14.28
CA TYR A 10 7.21 5.70 13.28
C TYR A 10 6.59 7.10 13.28
N CYS A 11 5.26 7.23 13.29
CA CYS A 11 4.58 8.53 13.40
C CYS A 11 4.98 9.27 14.68
N LYS A 12 5.13 8.54 15.81
CA LYS A 12 5.57 9.12 17.08
C LYS A 12 6.99 9.69 17.04
N ALA A 13 7.85 9.21 16.12
CA ALA A 13 9.20 9.74 15.93
C ALA A 13 9.22 11.23 15.55
N PHE A 14 8.11 11.76 15.02
CA PHE A 14 7.94 13.14 14.58
C PHE A 14 7.07 13.98 15.52
N ASN A 15 6.46 13.37 16.54
CA ASN A 15 5.47 14.02 17.42
C ASN A 15 6.10 14.59 18.72
N ARG A 16 7.44 14.59 18.84
CA ARG A 16 8.12 15.15 20.02
C ARG A 16 8.22 16.68 19.86
N GLY A 17 7.47 17.39 20.69
CA GLY A 17 7.40 18.84 20.69
C GLY A 17 8.73 19.53 21.01
N SER A 18 8.97 20.63 20.29
CA SER A 18 9.67 21.90 20.58
C SER A 18 10.97 21.98 21.41
N ASP A 19 11.48 20.93 22.06
CA ASP A 19 12.47 21.08 23.14
C ASP A 19 13.87 20.51 22.83
N ARG A 20 14.09 19.98 21.62
CA ARG A 20 15.42 19.56 21.12
C ARG A 20 15.55 19.90 19.64
N ASP A 21 16.72 20.38 19.22
CA ASP A 21 17.07 20.72 17.82
C ASP A 21 16.93 19.54 16.82
N ASP A 22 16.68 18.32 17.31
CA ASP A 22 16.47 17.14 16.48
C ASP A 22 15.06 17.12 15.87
N ARG A 23 14.99 17.35 14.55
CA ARG A 23 13.75 17.27 13.75
C ARG A 23 13.04 15.91 13.80
N PHE A 24 13.71 14.83 14.20
CA PHE A 24 13.14 13.50 14.33
C PHE A 24 13.93 12.65 15.33
N SER A 25 13.27 11.69 15.98
CA SER A 25 13.93 10.84 16.98
C SER A 25 14.34 9.48 16.42
N VAL A 26 15.65 9.24 16.31
CA VAL A 26 16.24 7.97 15.84
C VAL A 26 15.80 6.78 16.70
N GLN A 27 15.62 6.98 18.01
CA GLN A 27 15.17 5.93 18.93
C GLN A 27 13.81 5.36 18.53
N TRP A 28 12.84 6.21 18.18
CA TRP A 28 11.52 5.76 17.76
C TRP A 28 11.54 5.08 16.38
N VAL A 29 12.44 5.51 15.48
CA VAL A 29 12.64 4.82 14.21
C VAL A 29 13.27 3.43 14.42
N ALA A 30 14.23 3.30 15.34
CA ALA A 30 14.81 2.01 15.71
C ALA A 30 13.76 1.07 16.34
N VAL A 31 12.90 1.58 17.23
CA VAL A 31 11.77 0.82 17.78
C VAL A 31 10.80 0.38 16.69
N SER A 32 10.49 1.25 15.73
CA SER A 32 9.66 0.90 14.57
C SER A 32 10.29 -0.22 13.73
N LEU A 33 11.61 -0.18 13.50
CA LEU A 33 12.35 -1.24 12.80
C LEU A 33 12.34 -2.57 13.56
N LEU A 34 12.53 -2.57 14.88
CA LEU A 34 12.45 -3.77 15.70
C LEU A 34 11.05 -4.39 15.67
N LEU A 35 10.00 -3.56 15.75
CA LEU A 35 8.62 -4.01 15.60
C LEU A 35 8.33 -4.55 14.19
N CYS A 36 8.93 -3.96 13.16
CA CYS A 36 8.85 -4.49 11.80
C CYS A 36 9.56 -5.84 11.69
N ALA A 37 10.73 -6.01 12.33
CA ALA A 37 11.44 -7.29 12.38
C ALA A 37 10.61 -8.37 13.06
N ALA A 38 10.01 -8.07 14.21
CA ALA A 38 9.08 -8.97 14.88
C ALA A 38 7.87 -9.30 13.98
N ALA A 39 7.29 -8.31 13.29
CA ALA A 39 6.20 -8.54 12.35
C ALA A 39 6.60 -9.46 11.19
N MET A 40 7.81 -9.30 10.64
CA MET A 40 8.33 -10.14 9.56
C MET A 40 8.57 -11.58 10.02
N LEU A 41 9.10 -11.78 11.23
CA LEU A 41 9.29 -13.11 11.81
C LEU A 41 7.96 -13.85 11.98
N CYS A 42 6.89 -13.14 12.33
CA CYS A 42 5.55 -13.73 12.40
C CYS A 42 4.94 -13.98 11.01
N LYS A 43 5.05 -12.99 10.10
CA LYS A 43 4.48 -13.07 8.76
C LYS A 43 5.26 -12.26 7.73
N GLU A 44 5.37 -12.83 6.54
CA GLU A 44 6.11 -12.28 5.41
C GLU A 44 5.67 -10.87 5.00
N GLN A 45 4.37 -10.58 5.12
CA GLN A 45 3.76 -9.31 4.78
C GLN A 45 4.16 -8.18 5.75
N GLY A 46 4.83 -8.48 6.87
CA GLY A 46 5.29 -7.49 7.84
C GLY A 46 6.23 -6.43 7.24
N ILE A 47 7.01 -6.80 6.20
CA ILE A 47 7.93 -5.87 5.55
C ILE A 47 7.24 -4.72 4.80
N THR A 48 5.96 -4.88 4.43
CA THR A 48 5.20 -3.85 3.73
C THR A 48 5.09 -2.55 4.51
N VAL A 49 5.20 -2.61 5.84
CA VAL A 49 5.20 -1.45 6.72
C VAL A 49 6.37 -0.52 6.46
N LEU A 50 7.55 -1.05 6.08
CA LEU A 50 8.68 -0.19 5.70
C LEU A 50 8.34 0.60 4.44
N GLY A 51 7.65 -0.02 3.49
CA GLY A 51 7.11 0.67 2.31
C GLY A 51 6.10 1.75 2.68
N VAL A 52 5.17 1.45 3.59
CA VAL A 52 4.18 2.42 4.10
C VAL A 52 4.88 3.59 4.78
N ASN A 53 5.82 3.33 5.69
CA ASN A 53 6.58 4.34 6.41
C ASN A 53 7.37 5.22 5.42
N ALA A 54 7.99 4.63 4.39
CA ALA A 54 8.79 5.37 3.41
C ALA A 54 7.91 6.26 2.54
N ALA A 55 6.77 5.73 2.08
CA ALA A 55 5.78 6.50 1.34
C ALA A 55 5.17 7.62 2.20
N PHE A 56 4.87 7.34 3.47
CA PHE A 56 4.40 8.34 4.45
C PHE A 56 5.43 9.46 4.64
N ASP A 57 6.71 9.12 4.79
CA ASP A 57 7.79 10.08 4.97
C ASP A 57 7.97 11.00 3.77
N VAL A 58 8.05 10.43 2.57
CA VAL A 58 8.21 11.20 1.33
C VAL A 58 6.99 12.08 1.05
N LEU A 59 5.78 11.52 1.18
CA LEU A 59 4.56 12.19 0.71
C LEU A 59 3.96 13.15 1.74
N LEU A 60 4.04 12.85 3.04
CA LEU A 60 3.38 13.65 4.07
C LEU A 60 4.34 14.52 4.87
N ILE A 61 5.50 13.99 5.25
CA ILE A 61 6.47 14.73 6.07
C ILE A 61 7.27 15.69 5.18
N CYS A 62 7.81 15.19 4.08
CA CYS A 62 8.49 16.04 3.10
C CYS A 62 7.53 16.84 2.21
N ASN A 63 6.21 16.54 2.27
CA ASN A 63 5.16 17.18 1.48
C ASN A 63 5.53 17.27 -0.01
N VAL A 64 6.22 16.24 -0.53
CA VAL A 64 6.62 16.18 -1.93
C VAL A 64 5.35 16.08 -2.75
N ASN A 65 5.06 17.13 -3.51
CA ASN A 65 3.87 17.15 -4.35
C ASN A 65 4.05 16.10 -5.45
N VAL A 66 3.24 15.05 -5.43
CA VAL A 66 3.34 13.91 -6.36
C VAL A 66 3.20 14.38 -7.80
N TYR A 67 2.37 15.40 -8.05
CA TYR A 67 2.26 16.02 -9.37
C TYR A 67 3.61 16.59 -9.82
N GLU A 68 4.25 17.37 -8.97
CA GLU A 68 5.56 17.97 -9.25
C GLU A 68 6.68 16.91 -9.39
N LEU A 69 6.65 15.87 -8.56
CA LEU A 69 7.58 14.74 -8.67
C LEU A 69 7.38 13.95 -9.97
N SER A 70 6.14 13.63 -10.33
CA SER A 70 5.79 12.90 -11.54
C SER A 70 6.14 13.71 -12.80
N GLN A 71 5.85 15.00 -12.79
CA GLN A 71 6.20 15.92 -13.87
C GLN A 71 7.72 16.04 -14.02
N ARG A 72 8.48 16.10 -12.92
CA ARG A 72 9.96 16.14 -12.95
C ARG A 72 10.59 14.83 -13.42
N LEU A 73 10.03 13.67 -13.02
CA LEU A 73 10.48 12.35 -13.46
C LEU A 73 10.16 12.10 -14.95
N LEU A 74 8.95 12.46 -15.39
CA LEU A 74 8.50 12.28 -16.78
C LEU A 74 9.16 13.28 -17.74
N LEU A 75 9.32 14.54 -17.34
CA LEU A 75 9.90 15.59 -18.20
C LEU A 75 11.41 15.79 -18.00
N ARG A 76 12.06 14.95 -17.18
CA ARG A 76 13.52 14.98 -16.91
C ARG A 76 14.05 16.39 -16.65
N LYS A 77 13.25 17.24 -15.97
CA LYS A 77 13.61 18.64 -15.69
C LYS A 77 14.18 18.78 -14.27
N ASN A 78 15.42 19.27 -14.24
CA ASN A 78 16.30 19.61 -13.11
C ASN A 78 16.58 18.49 -12.08
N PRO A 79 17.84 18.29 -11.67
CA PRO A 79 18.18 17.36 -10.61
C PRO A 79 17.52 17.79 -9.30
N LEU A 80 17.07 16.82 -8.51
CA LEU A 80 16.58 17.04 -7.16
C LEU A 80 17.64 17.81 -6.35
N ASN A 81 17.24 18.85 -5.62
CA ASN A 81 18.10 19.52 -4.65
C ASN A 81 18.41 18.56 -3.50
N VAL A 82 19.44 17.74 -3.68
CA VAL A 82 19.91 16.76 -2.68
C VAL A 82 20.19 17.46 -1.35
N SER A 83 20.66 18.71 -1.39
CA SER A 83 20.92 19.53 -0.20
C SER A 83 19.68 19.79 0.66
N ASP A 84 18.52 20.10 0.07
CA ASP A 84 17.26 20.28 0.81
C ASP A 84 16.73 18.95 1.39
N MET A 85 16.96 17.85 0.67
CA MET A 85 16.57 16.51 1.09
C MET A 85 17.45 15.96 2.22
N LEU A 86 18.73 16.33 2.21
CA LEU A 86 19.69 16.05 3.27
C LEU A 86 19.40 16.94 4.49
N ARG A 87 19.05 18.22 4.27
CA ARG A 87 18.64 19.15 5.32
C ARG A 87 17.39 18.68 6.06
N THR A 88 16.42 18.07 5.38
CA THR A 88 15.20 17.52 6.01
C THR A 88 15.44 16.19 6.74
N GLY A 89 16.65 15.61 6.69
CA GLY A 89 16.96 14.31 7.28
C GLY A 89 16.23 13.15 6.60
N LEU A 90 15.69 13.34 5.39
CA LEU A 90 14.97 12.29 4.67
C LEU A 90 15.91 11.17 4.25
N LEU A 91 17.11 11.53 3.75
CA LEU A 91 18.10 10.55 3.32
C LEU A 91 18.60 9.66 4.46
N THR A 92 18.74 10.22 5.67
CA THR A 92 19.15 9.43 6.84
C THR A 92 18.04 8.48 7.28
N ARG A 93 16.76 8.92 7.26
CA ARG A 93 15.61 8.05 7.59
C ARG A 93 15.40 6.95 6.56
N LEU A 94 15.36 7.29 5.26
CA LEU A 94 15.25 6.32 4.18
C LEU A 94 16.46 5.37 4.14
N GLY A 95 17.66 5.87 4.43
CA GLY A 95 18.87 5.07 4.57
C GLY A 95 18.76 4.06 5.71
N LEU A 96 18.34 4.50 6.90
CA LEU A 96 18.13 3.63 8.06
C LEU A 96 17.06 2.56 7.78
N MET A 97 15.95 2.96 7.18
CA MET A 97 14.86 2.04 6.82
C MET A 97 15.26 1.08 5.70
N GLY A 98 16.01 1.55 4.71
CA GLY A 98 16.52 0.75 3.60
C GLY A 98 17.54 -0.28 4.08
N LEU A 99 18.52 0.13 4.89
CA LEU A 99 19.50 -0.77 5.50
C LEU A 99 18.82 -1.78 6.45
N GLY A 100 17.85 -1.32 7.24
CA GLY A 100 17.03 -2.19 8.09
C GLY A 100 16.25 -3.22 7.27
N GLY A 101 15.56 -2.79 6.22
CA GLY A 101 14.81 -3.69 5.33
C GLY A 101 15.70 -4.70 4.58
N LEU A 102 16.85 -4.24 4.05
CA LEU A 102 17.82 -5.11 3.38
C LEU A 102 18.42 -6.14 4.31
N SER A 103 18.79 -5.76 5.54
CA SER A 103 19.32 -6.70 6.53
C SER A 103 18.28 -7.75 6.93
N MET A 104 17.01 -7.36 7.11
CA MET A 104 15.90 -8.28 7.37
C MET A 104 15.65 -9.25 6.20
N LEU A 105 15.65 -8.75 4.96
CA LEU A 105 15.51 -9.58 3.77
C LEU A 105 16.67 -10.57 3.61
N TYR A 106 17.90 -10.12 3.87
CA TYR A 106 19.08 -10.97 3.83
C TYR A 106 19.02 -12.06 4.90
N ALA A 107 18.66 -11.72 6.14
CA ALA A 107 18.47 -12.69 7.21
C ALA A 107 17.40 -13.73 6.84
N ARG A 108 16.28 -13.29 6.27
CA ARG A 108 15.21 -14.18 5.84
C ARG A 108 15.63 -15.08 4.69
N TRP A 109 16.34 -14.55 3.70
CA TRP A 109 16.89 -15.34 2.60
C TRP A 109 17.85 -16.42 3.10
N ARG A 110 18.70 -16.08 4.08
CA ARG A 110 19.60 -17.03 4.74
C ARG A 110 18.87 -18.15 5.48
N ILE A 111 17.71 -17.86 6.08
CA ILE A 111 16.91 -18.84 6.83
C ILE A 111 16.07 -19.73 5.90
N MET A 112 15.41 -19.16 4.90
CA MET A 112 14.48 -19.88 4.02
C MET A 112 15.16 -20.63 2.87
N GLY A 113 16.43 -20.33 2.57
CA GLY A 113 17.15 -20.95 1.47
C GLY A 113 16.85 -20.34 0.10
N THR A 114 17.33 -20.99 -0.97
CA THR A 114 17.40 -20.42 -2.33
C THR A 114 16.24 -20.82 -3.26
N GLY A 115 15.27 -21.58 -2.78
CA GLY A 115 14.14 -22.04 -3.61
C GLY A 115 12.92 -21.12 -3.50
N PRO A 116 12.46 -20.45 -4.57
CA PRO A 116 11.11 -19.89 -4.57
C PRO A 116 10.09 -21.03 -4.45
N PRO A 117 8.96 -20.83 -3.76
CA PRO A 117 7.90 -21.83 -3.72
C PRO A 117 7.39 -22.12 -5.13
N ALA A 118 7.33 -23.40 -5.50
CA ALA A 118 6.72 -23.83 -6.74
C ALA A 118 5.21 -23.82 -6.58
N PHE A 119 4.54 -22.85 -7.19
CA PHE A 119 3.09 -22.77 -7.20
C PHE A 119 2.51 -23.68 -8.29
N THR A 120 1.33 -24.23 -8.03
CA THR A 120 0.58 -25.06 -8.97
C THR A 120 -0.66 -24.33 -9.50
N GLU A 121 -1.26 -24.83 -10.58
CA GLU A 121 -2.49 -24.25 -11.16
C GLU A 121 -3.67 -24.27 -10.17
N VAL A 122 -3.66 -25.24 -9.27
CA VAL A 122 -4.63 -25.37 -8.19
C VAL A 122 -4.59 -24.17 -7.24
N ASP A 123 -3.41 -23.63 -6.97
CA ASP A 123 -3.20 -22.53 -6.01
C ASP A 123 -3.64 -21.18 -6.59
N ASN A 124 -3.33 -20.95 -7.87
CA ASN A 124 -3.67 -19.71 -8.55
C ASN A 124 -3.89 -19.97 -10.05
N PRO A 125 -5.11 -20.35 -10.48
CA PRO A 125 -5.37 -20.74 -11.86
C PRO A 125 -5.18 -19.58 -12.84
N ALA A 126 -5.39 -18.33 -12.41
CA ALA A 126 -5.13 -17.17 -13.25
C ALA A 126 -3.65 -17.04 -13.65
N SER A 127 -2.72 -17.42 -12.77
CA SER A 127 -1.27 -17.37 -13.06
C SER A 127 -0.84 -18.31 -14.19
N PHE A 128 -1.62 -19.35 -14.46
CA PHE A 128 -1.35 -20.37 -15.48
C PHE A 128 -2.16 -20.18 -16.76
N ALA A 129 -2.99 -19.14 -16.84
CA ALA A 129 -3.72 -18.81 -18.08
C ALA A 129 -2.74 -18.60 -19.25
N GLU A 130 -3.01 -19.23 -20.39
CA GLU A 130 -2.15 -19.23 -21.58
C GLU A 130 -1.90 -17.81 -22.12
N ASN A 131 -2.98 -17.03 -22.22
CA ASN A 131 -2.92 -15.66 -22.72
C ASN A 131 -2.51 -14.66 -21.64
N ILE A 132 -1.46 -13.89 -21.90
CA ILE A 132 -0.97 -12.82 -20.99
C ILE A 132 -2.06 -11.78 -20.73
N PHE A 133 -2.85 -11.43 -21.74
CA PHE A 133 -3.97 -10.50 -21.58
C PHE A 133 -5.01 -11.02 -20.59
N LEU A 134 -5.46 -12.27 -20.74
CA LEU A 134 -6.41 -12.89 -19.82
C LEU A 134 -5.82 -13.02 -18.41
N ARG A 135 -4.52 -13.27 -18.29
CA ARG A 135 -3.82 -13.27 -17.00
C ARG A 135 -3.91 -11.92 -16.30
N ILE A 136 -3.61 -10.82 -17.01
CA ILE A 136 -3.71 -9.46 -16.46
C ILE A 136 -5.15 -9.13 -16.09
N VAL A 137 -6.12 -9.46 -16.94
CA VAL A 137 -7.55 -9.24 -16.67
C VAL A 137 -7.99 -10.00 -15.42
N ASN A 138 -7.60 -11.28 -15.28
CA ASN A 138 -7.96 -12.07 -14.10
C ASN A 138 -7.27 -11.58 -12.82
N TYR A 139 -6.05 -11.07 -12.89
CA TYR A 139 -5.43 -10.40 -11.73
C TYR A 139 -6.21 -9.15 -11.31
N ASN A 140 -6.61 -8.32 -12.27
CA ASN A 140 -7.44 -7.14 -11.99
C ASN A 140 -8.82 -7.53 -11.44
N TYR A 141 -9.39 -8.63 -11.92
CA TYR A 141 -10.60 -9.19 -11.37
C TYR A 141 -10.41 -9.59 -9.90
N TYR A 142 -9.29 -10.23 -9.55
CA TYR A 142 -8.98 -10.51 -8.14
C TYR A 142 -8.86 -9.24 -7.31
N TYR A 143 -8.30 -8.15 -7.83
CA TYR A 143 -8.27 -6.87 -7.10
C TYR A 143 -9.68 -6.35 -6.85
N SER A 144 -10.58 -6.46 -7.83
CA SER A 144 -11.97 -6.03 -7.67
C SER A 144 -12.72 -6.85 -6.63
N LEU A 145 -12.46 -8.17 -6.55
CA LEU A 145 -13.02 -9.03 -5.51
C LEU A 145 -12.44 -8.71 -4.12
N ASN A 146 -11.13 -8.44 -4.03
CA ASN A 146 -10.50 -7.98 -2.79
C ASN A 146 -11.10 -6.64 -2.32
N ALA A 147 -11.37 -5.71 -3.24
CA ALA A 147 -12.04 -4.45 -2.93
C ALA A 147 -13.50 -4.67 -2.50
N TRP A 148 -14.22 -5.59 -3.16
CA TRP A 148 -15.58 -5.96 -2.75
C TRP A 148 -15.61 -6.53 -1.34
N LEU A 149 -14.64 -7.36 -0.95
CA LEU A 149 -14.55 -7.90 0.41
C LEU A 149 -14.28 -6.82 1.47
N LEU A 150 -13.60 -5.73 1.11
CA LEU A 150 -13.45 -4.56 2.00
C LEU A 150 -14.79 -3.81 2.20
N LEU A 151 -15.65 -3.78 1.17
CA LEU A 151 -16.98 -3.16 1.24
C LEU A 151 -17.99 -4.06 1.97
N CYS A 152 -18.03 -5.34 1.59
CA CYS A 152 -19.01 -6.32 2.03
C CYS A 152 -18.32 -7.68 2.27
N PRO A 153 -17.98 -8.02 3.53
CA PRO A 153 -17.31 -9.28 3.86
C PRO A 153 -18.27 -10.48 3.90
N TRP A 154 -19.48 -10.39 3.32
CA TRP A 154 -20.47 -11.49 3.34
C TRP A 154 -19.99 -12.74 2.60
N TRP A 155 -19.20 -12.55 1.55
CA TRP A 155 -18.70 -13.64 0.71
C TRP A 155 -17.30 -14.11 1.15
N LEU A 156 -16.91 -13.91 2.40
CA LEU A 156 -15.58 -14.30 2.88
C LEU A 156 -15.48 -15.82 3.07
N CYS A 157 -14.53 -16.43 2.38
CA CYS A 157 -14.22 -17.87 2.49
C CYS A 157 -12.86 -18.09 3.14
N PHE A 158 -12.72 -19.23 3.84
CA PHE A 158 -11.47 -19.66 4.47
C PHE A 158 -10.35 -19.91 3.44
N ASP A 159 -10.70 -20.43 2.26
CA ASP A 159 -9.78 -20.66 1.15
C ASP A 159 -10.46 -20.33 -0.19
N TRP A 160 -9.67 -19.78 -1.11
CA TRP A 160 -10.07 -19.37 -2.46
C TRP A 160 -9.35 -20.15 -3.56
N SER A 161 -8.65 -21.21 -3.18
CA SER A 161 -7.91 -22.09 -4.08
C SER A 161 -8.84 -23.00 -4.91
N MET A 162 -8.28 -23.89 -5.72
CA MET A 162 -9.00 -24.93 -6.48
C MET A 162 -10.02 -24.38 -7.50
N GLY A 163 -9.81 -23.17 -8.01
CA GLY A 163 -10.70 -22.59 -9.03
C GLY A 163 -12.09 -22.20 -8.50
N CYS A 164 -12.24 -21.99 -7.19
CA CYS A 164 -13.46 -21.46 -6.57
C CYS A 164 -13.90 -20.12 -7.18
N VAL A 165 -12.94 -19.32 -7.66
CA VAL A 165 -13.22 -18.09 -8.41
C VAL A 165 -13.20 -18.39 -9.92
N PRO A 166 -14.35 -18.31 -10.62
CA PRO A 166 -14.39 -18.56 -12.05
C PRO A 166 -13.62 -17.48 -12.84
N LEU A 167 -12.67 -17.93 -13.66
CA LEU A 167 -11.84 -17.07 -14.49
C LEU A 167 -12.65 -16.39 -15.61
N ILE A 168 -12.30 -15.15 -15.91
CA ILE A 168 -12.76 -14.43 -17.10
C ILE A 168 -12.05 -15.03 -18.31
N LYS A 169 -12.83 -15.66 -19.20
CA LYS A 169 -12.34 -16.27 -20.45
C LYS A 169 -12.53 -15.40 -21.68
N SER A 170 -13.45 -14.43 -21.62
CA SER A 170 -13.78 -13.53 -22.72
C SER A 170 -13.86 -12.08 -22.26
N ALA A 171 -13.51 -11.13 -23.14
CA ALA A 171 -13.60 -9.69 -22.88
C ALA A 171 -15.04 -9.16 -22.82
N THR A 172 -16.01 -9.93 -23.31
CA THR A 172 -17.46 -9.62 -23.25
C THR A 172 -18.14 -10.05 -21.96
N ASP A 173 -17.39 -10.58 -20.99
CA ASP A 173 -17.96 -10.94 -19.69
C ASP A 173 -18.40 -9.68 -18.91
N TRP A 174 -19.62 -9.70 -18.38
CA TRP A 174 -20.20 -8.59 -17.61
C TRP A 174 -19.36 -8.25 -16.37
N ARG A 175 -18.58 -9.21 -15.85
CA ARG A 175 -17.68 -9.01 -14.70
C ARG A 175 -16.60 -7.96 -14.95
N MET A 176 -16.31 -7.65 -16.21
CA MET A 176 -15.41 -6.55 -16.60
C MET A 176 -15.86 -5.19 -16.05
N VAL A 177 -17.16 -5.00 -15.80
CA VAL A 177 -17.70 -3.79 -15.18
C VAL A 177 -17.08 -3.53 -13.81
N TRP A 178 -16.81 -4.57 -13.01
CA TRP A 178 -16.19 -4.41 -11.69
C TRP A 178 -14.74 -3.93 -11.76
N LEU A 179 -14.00 -4.35 -12.79
CA LEU A 179 -12.64 -3.89 -13.03
C LEU A 179 -12.64 -2.40 -13.40
N LEU A 180 -13.53 -2.01 -14.31
CA LEU A 180 -13.68 -0.63 -14.73
C LEU A 180 -14.08 0.25 -13.53
N LEU A 181 -15.06 -0.19 -12.74
CA LEU A 181 -15.50 0.52 -11.54
C LEU A 181 -14.35 0.70 -10.53
N LEU A 182 -13.57 -0.35 -10.27
CA LEU A 182 -12.41 -0.28 -9.37
C LEU A 182 -11.41 0.79 -9.83
N TRP A 183 -11.00 0.74 -11.10
CA TRP A 183 -10.02 1.68 -11.64
C TRP A 183 -10.59 3.11 -11.72
N CYS A 184 -11.86 3.29 -12.08
CA CYS A 184 -12.51 4.59 -12.04
C CYS A 184 -12.50 5.21 -10.63
N VAL A 185 -12.81 4.42 -9.59
CA VAL A 185 -12.78 4.89 -8.20
C VAL A 185 -11.35 5.21 -7.77
N LEU A 186 -10.38 4.33 -8.05
CA LEU A 186 -8.98 4.57 -7.69
C LEU A 186 -8.40 5.81 -8.39
N ILE A 187 -8.63 5.97 -9.69
CA ILE A 187 -8.19 7.14 -10.44
C ILE A 187 -8.86 8.40 -9.92
N GLY A 188 -10.17 8.35 -9.60
CA GLY A 188 -10.89 9.47 -8.98
C GLY A 188 -10.30 9.87 -7.63
N LEU A 189 -10.00 8.90 -6.75
CA LEU A 189 -9.37 9.16 -5.45
C LEU A 189 -7.95 9.72 -5.60
N ILE A 190 -7.16 9.19 -6.51
CA ILE A 190 -5.80 9.68 -6.80
C ILE A 190 -5.88 11.10 -7.35
N SER A 191 -6.73 11.36 -8.34
CA SER A 191 -6.94 12.70 -8.90
C SER A 191 -7.38 13.69 -7.82
N GLN A 192 -8.29 13.29 -6.92
CA GLN A 192 -8.70 14.12 -5.80
C GLN A 192 -7.56 14.38 -4.82
N ALA A 193 -6.72 13.38 -4.53
CA ALA A 193 -5.54 13.56 -3.69
C ALA A 193 -4.52 14.52 -4.34
N LEU A 194 -4.34 14.47 -5.66
CA LEU A 194 -3.39 15.31 -6.40
C LEU A 194 -3.88 16.74 -6.63
N CYS A 195 -5.15 16.91 -7.01
CA CYS A 195 -5.71 18.18 -7.47
C CYS A 195 -6.45 18.96 -6.38
N SER A 196 -6.64 18.40 -5.18
CA SER A 196 -7.30 19.12 -4.08
C SER A 196 -6.47 20.32 -3.62
N GLN A 197 -7.08 21.51 -3.62
CA GLN A 197 -6.49 22.74 -3.09
C GLN A 197 -6.31 22.68 -1.57
N ASP A 198 -7.21 22.00 -0.87
CA ASP A 198 -7.14 21.85 0.59
C ASP A 198 -5.98 20.91 0.99
N SER A 199 -5.00 21.48 1.69
CA SER A 199 -3.82 20.76 2.19
C SER A 199 -4.19 19.61 3.14
N GLN A 200 -5.18 19.83 4.02
CA GLN A 200 -5.64 18.79 4.95
C GLN A 200 -6.33 17.63 4.23
N ARG A 201 -7.23 17.95 3.28
CA ARG A 201 -7.91 16.94 2.44
C ARG A 201 -6.91 16.10 1.65
N ARG A 202 -5.94 16.75 1.01
CA ARG A 202 -4.86 16.07 0.29
C ARG A 202 -4.10 15.12 1.21
N ARG A 203 -3.69 15.58 2.40
CA ARG A 203 -2.93 14.76 3.36
C ARG A 203 -3.72 13.52 3.80
N THR A 204 -4.99 13.68 4.18
CA THR A 204 -5.82 12.53 4.62
C THR A 204 -6.05 11.53 3.49
N LEU A 205 -6.34 12.00 2.27
CA LEU A 205 -6.54 11.12 1.12
C LEU A 205 -5.26 10.40 0.71
N THR A 206 -4.13 11.11 0.66
CA THR A 206 -2.82 10.51 0.37
C THR A 206 -2.45 9.48 1.43
N LEU A 207 -2.67 9.77 2.71
CA LEU A 207 -2.43 8.81 3.80
C LEU A 207 -3.28 7.55 3.62
N GLY A 208 -4.58 7.71 3.34
CA GLY A 208 -5.51 6.60 3.12
C GLY A 208 -5.12 5.76 1.92
N LEU A 209 -4.73 6.39 0.80
CA LEU A 209 -4.27 5.71 -0.41
C LEU A 209 -2.95 4.96 -0.20
N VAL A 210 -1.99 5.54 0.52
CA VAL A 210 -0.73 4.88 0.87
C VAL A 210 -0.99 3.63 1.72
N LEU A 211 -1.82 3.76 2.76
CA LEU A 211 -2.20 2.63 3.62
C LEU A 211 -3.04 1.58 2.89
N LEU A 212 -3.79 1.95 1.85
CA LEU A 212 -4.60 1.03 1.05
C LEU A 212 -3.72 0.26 0.04
N VAL A 213 -2.93 0.98 -0.77
CA VAL A 213 -2.25 0.43 -1.96
C VAL A 213 -0.93 -0.24 -1.60
N VAL A 214 -0.08 0.41 -0.79
CA VAL A 214 1.29 -0.08 -0.54
C VAL A 214 1.30 -1.48 0.10
N PRO A 215 0.46 -1.79 1.10
CA PRO A 215 0.37 -3.14 1.66
C PRO A 215 -0.18 -4.19 0.71
N PHE A 216 -1.00 -3.78 -0.27
CA PHE A 216 -1.62 -4.67 -1.23
C PHE A 216 -0.68 -5.04 -2.40
N LEU A 217 0.33 -4.19 -2.69
CA LEU A 217 1.26 -4.39 -3.82
C LEU A 217 1.91 -5.78 -3.91
N PRO A 218 2.40 -6.41 -2.81
CA PRO A 218 2.98 -7.74 -2.90
C PRO A 218 1.96 -8.81 -3.31
N ALA A 219 0.68 -8.61 -3.02
CA ALA A 219 -0.40 -9.54 -3.40
C ALA A 219 -0.89 -9.32 -4.84
N CYS A 220 -0.48 -8.23 -5.50
CA CYS A 220 -0.90 -7.92 -6.86
C CYS A 220 -0.28 -8.84 -7.93
N ASN A 221 0.54 -9.85 -7.61
CA ASN A 221 1.19 -10.68 -8.62
C ASN A 221 2.06 -9.89 -9.65
N ILE A 222 2.39 -8.61 -9.37
CA ILE A 222 3.14 -7.73 -10.29
C ILE A 222 4.64 -8.03 -10.22
N PHE A 223 5.19 -8.18 -9.01
CA PHE A 223 6.62 -8.41 -8.79
C PHE A 223 6.97 -9.89 -8.78
N PHE A 224 6.14 -10.69 -8.12
CA PHE A 224 6.32 -12.12 -7.96
C PHE A 224 4.95 -12.79 -8.06
N ARG A 225 4.89 -13.98 -8.65
CA ARG A 225 3.66 -14.77 -8.64
C ARG A 225 3.40 -15.23 -7.22
N VAL A 226 2.16 -15.07 -6.79
CA VAL A 226 1.68 -15.43 -5.47
C VAL A 226 0.72 -16.61 -5.62
N GLY A 227 0.90 -17.63 -4.80
CA GLY A 227 0.06 -18.83 -4.80
C GLY A 227 -1.27 -18.70 -4.08
N PHE A 228 -1.84 -17.50 -3.96
CA PHE A 228 -3.21 -17.35 -3.46
C PHE A 228 -3.99 -16.38 -4.34
N VAL A 229 -5.28 -16.65 -4.48
CA VAL A 229 -6.21 -15.83 -5.27
C VAL A 229 -6.66 -14.60 -4.48
N ILE A 230 -7.27 -14.84 -3.31
CA ILE A 230 -7.73 -13.82 -2.36
C ILE A 230 -7.25 -14.26 -0.99
N ALA A 231 -6.75 -13.32 -0.19
CA ALA A 231 -6.30 -13.61 1.15
C ALA A 231 -6.65 -12.48 2.12
N GLU A 232 -7.53 -12.77 3.08
CA GLU A 232 -7.93 -11.83 4.14
C GLU A 232 -6.72 -11.22 4.88
N ARG A 233 -5.66 -12.03 5.05
CA ARG A 233 -4.44 -11.61 5.74
C ARG A 233 -3.72 -10.43 5.08
N VAL A 234 -3.89 -10.24 3.78
CA VAL A 234 -3.35 -9.11 3.03
C VAL A 234 -4.21 -7.86 3.24
N LEU A 235 -5.52 -8.05 3.39
CA LEU A 235 -6.49 -6.98 3.53
C LEU A 235 -6.43 -6.28 4.90
N TYR A 236 -5.84 -6.89 5.94
CA TYR A 236 -5.81 -6.29 7.28
C TYR A 236 -5.12 -4.91 7.37
N LEU A 237 -4.04 -4.68 6.61
CA LEU A 237 -3.36 -3.38 6.64
C LEU A 237 -4.03 -2.39 5.68
N SER A 238 -4.46 -2.88 4.51
CA SER A 238 -5.24 -2.11 3.54
C SER A 238 -6.61 -1.66 4.07
N SER A 239 -7.24 -2.42 4.96
CA SER A 239 -8.52 -2.07 5.58
C SER A 239 -8.41 -0.82 6.46
N ALA A 240 -7.27 -0.58 7.11
CA ALA A 240 -7.04 0.66 7.85
C ALA A 240 -7.06 1.89 6.92
N GLY A 241 -6.46 1.78 5.73
CA GLY A 241 -6.53 2.80 4.68
C GLY A 241 -7.95 3.01 4.16
N TYR A 242 -8.68 1.90 3.91
CA TYR A 242 -10.08 1.95 3.50
C TYR A 242 -10.98 2.64 4.54
N CYS A 243 -10.87 2.28 5.82
CA CYS A 243 -11.65 2.90 6.89
C CYS A 243 -11.38 4.42 7.01
N LEU A 244 -10.13 4.85 6.82
CA LEU A 244 -9.78 6.27 6.83
C LEU A 244 -10.45 7.02 5.68
N LEU A 245 -10.40 6.46 4.46
CA LEU A 245 -11.03 7.05 3.28
C LEU A 245 -12.56 7.08 3.40
N LEU A 246 -13.16 6.03 3.95
CA LEU A 246 -14.60 5.92 4.15
C LEU A 246 -15.08 6.93 5.20
N ALA A 247 -14.42 7.01 6.36
CA ALA A 247 -14.76 7.98 7.41
C ALA A 247 -14.65 9.42 6.90
N TYR A 248 -13.60 9.73 6.14
CA TYR A 248 -13.43 11.04 5.52
C TYR A 248 -14.55 11.35 4.52
N SER A 249 -14.87 10.40 3.64
CA SER A 249 -15.90 10.56 2.60
C SER A 249 -17.29 10.75 3.22
N LEU A 250 -17.64 9.95 4.23
CA LEU A 250 -18.89 10.08 4.98
C LEU A 250 -18.98 11.42 5.70
N GLY A 251 -17.92 11.84 6.40
CA GLY A 251 -17.88 13.14 7.07
C GLY A 251 -18.08 14.30 6.10
N HIS A 252 -17.42 14.26 4.94
CA HIS A 252 -17.60 15.27 3.90
C HIS A 252 -19.02 15.28 3.30
N CYS A 253 -19.63 14.11 3.08
CA CYS A 253 -21.01 14.00 2.62
C CYS A 253 -22.01 14.55 3.65
N CYS A 254 -21.84 14.21 4.93
CA CYS A 254 -22.70 14.70 6.01
C CYS A 254 -22.63 16.23 6.13
N CYS A 255 -21.42 16.82 6.12
CA CYS A 255 -21.24 18.27 6.19
C CYS A 255 -21.83 19.00 4.96
N ARG A 256 -21.79 18.39 3.78
CA ARG A 256 -22.48 18.95 2.61
C ARG A 256 -23.99 18.85 2.78
N TRP A 257 -24.50 17.73 3.27
CA TRP A 257 -25.93 17.53 3.41
C TRP A 257 -26.57 18.51 4.40
N THR A 258 -25.90 18.81 5.52
CA THR A 258 -26.34 19.85 6.47
C THR A 258 -26.28 21.27 5.91
N LYS A 259 -25.49 21.53 4.86
CA LYS A 259 -25.41 22.85 4.21
C LYS A 259 -26.54 23.10 3.19
N TYR A 260 -27.20 22.03 2.73
CA TYR A 260 -28.34 22.11 1.79
C TYR A 260 -29.71 21.98 2.48
N ARG A 261 -29.72 21.75 3.80
CA ARG A 261 -30.92 21.71 4.63
C ARG A 261 -31.02 23.00 5.42
#